data_AF-A0A9E2F043-F1
#
_entry.id   AF-A0A9E2F043-F1
#
_cell.length_a   1.000
_cell.length_b   1.000
_cell.length_c   1.000
_cell.angle_alpha   90.00
_cell.angle_beta   90.00
_cell.angle_gamma   90.00
#
_symmetry.space_group_name_H-M   'P 1'
#
loop_
_entity.id
_entity.type
_entity.pdbx_description
1 polymer ?
#
loop_
_entity_poly.entity_id
_entity_poly.type
_entity_poly.pdbx_seq_one_letter_code
_entity_poly.pdbx_strand_id
1 'polypeptide(L)'
;MSTISRKAYAEMYGPTTGDRVRLGDTELWIEVEGDKTVYGDEVKFGGGKVIRDGMGQSQRKSAETVDVVITNALVVDHWGIIKADIGIKNGRITGIGKAGNPDTQPGVDIVVGPGSEAIAGEGQILTAGGIDAHIHMICPQQVDDALMSGVTTMLGGGTGPATGTNATTCTAGPWNIHRMLEAADELPVNLGLLGKGNASLPE
;
A
#
# COMPACT_ATOMS: atom_id res chain seq x y z
N MET A 1 -31.10 -9.52 17.54
CA MET A 1 -30.01 -9.50 16.53
C MET A 1 -30.63 -9.70 15.16
N SER A 2 -30.22 -8.90 14.18
CA SER A 2 -30.50 -9.14 12.76
C SER A 2 -29.46 -10.09 12.16
N THR A 3 -29.80 -10.72 11.05
CA THR A 3 -28.90 -11.64 10.33
C THR A 3 -28.74 -11.19 8.89
N ILE A 4 -27.55 -11.39 8.32
CA ILE A 4 -27.24 -11.18 6.90
C ILE A 4 -26.67 -12.48 6.32
N SER A 5 -26.94 -12.77 5.04
CA SER A 5 -26.33 -13.92 4.38
C SER A 5 -24.85 -13.65 4.10
N ARG A 6 -23.99 -14.69 4.12
CA ARG A 6 -22.55 -14.53 3.80
C ARG A 6 -22.32 -13.89 2.44
N LYS A 7 -23.12 -14.27 1.44
CA LYS A 7 -23.03 -13.69 0.09
C LYS A 7 -23.28 -12.18 0.09
N ALA A 8 -24.38 -11.73 0.71
CA ALA A 8 -24.69 -10.31 0.78
C ALA A 8 -23.66 -9.52 1.60
N TYR A 9 -23.09 -10.14 2.64
CA TYR A 9 -21.99 -9.54 3.40
C TYR A 9 -20.75 -9.34 2.52
N ALA A 10 -20.32 -10.37 1.80
CA ALA A 10 -19.15 -10.31 0.93
C ALA A 10 -19.32 -9.29 -0.21
N GLU A 11 -20.53 -9.18 -0.78
CA GLU A 11 -20.86 -8.17 -1.79
C GLU A 11 -20.82 -6.72 -1.24
N MET A 12 -21.05 -6.54 0.07
CA MET A 12 -21.11 -5.22 0.70
C MET A 12 -19.78 -4.77 1.30
N TYR A 13 -19.02 -5.68 1.90
CA TYR A 13 -17.83 -5.39 2.71
C TYR A 13 -16.58 -6.15 2.27
N GLY A 14 -16.67 -7.01 1.25
CA GLY A 14 -15.60 -7.93 0.87
C GLY A 14 -15.61 -9.24 1.67
N PRO A 15 -14.80 -10.24 1.25
CA PRO A 15 -14.74 -11.56 1.87
C PRO A 15 -14.27 -11.47 3.33
N THR A 16 -14.76 -12.35 4.20
CA THR A 16 -14.35 -12.44 5.62
C THR A 16 -13.83 -13.85 5.95
N THR A 17 -13.42 -14.09 7.19
CA THR A 17 -12.74 -15.32 7.63
C THR A 17 -13.38 -16.59 7.06
N GLY A 18 -12.56 -17.43 6.43
CA GLY A 18 -12.94 -18.68 5.77
C GLY A 18 -13.44 -18.56 4.33
N ASP A 19 -13.75 -17.35 3.84
CA ASP A 19 -14.02 -17.16 2.41
C ASP A 19 -12.72 -17.32 1.59
N ARG A 20 -12.86 -17.71 0.32
CA ARG A 20 -11.73 -17.86 -0.61
C ARG A 20 -11.88 -16.97 -1.83
N VAL A 21 -10.75 -16.44 -2.28
CA VAL A 21 -10.66 -15.60 -3.49
C VAL A 21 -9.63 -16.19 -4.44
N ARG A 22 -9.99 -16.29 -5.72
CA ARG A 22 -9.06 -16.69 -6.79
C ARG A 22 -8.19 -15.50 -7.17
N LEU A 23 -6.89 -15.71 -7.33
CA LEU A 23 -5.97 -14.67 -7.79
C LEU A 23 -5.98 -14.59 -9.31
N GLY A 24 -6.61 -13.54 -9.85
CA GLY A 24 -6.75 -13.35 -11.30
C GLY A 24 -7.45 -14.53 -11.97
N ASP A 25 -6.94 -14.94 -13.12
CA ASP A 25 -7.36 -16.13 -13.88
C ASP A 25 -6.52 -17.38 -13.58
N THR A 26 -5.70 -17.34 -12.53
CA THR A 26 -4.87 -18.47 -12.10
C THR A 26 -5.70 -19.54 -11.36
N GLU A 27 -5.07 -20.67 -11.02
CA GLU A 27 -5.64 -21.69 -10.13
C GLU A 27 -5.20 -21.50 -8.66
N LEU A 28 -4.62 -20.35 -8.31
CA LEU A 28 -4.27 -20.00 -6.94
C LEU A 28 -5.49 -19.42 -6.21
N TRP A 29 -5.73 -19.96 -5.02
CA TRP A 29 -6.80 -19.52 -4.12
C TRP A 29 -6.22 -19.10 -2.78
N ILE A 30 -6.56 -17.90 -2.33
CA ILE A 30 -6.26 -17.41 -0.99
C ILE A 30 -7.48 -17.59 -0.10
N GLU A 31 -7.27 -17.88 1.18
CA GLU A 31 -8.31 -17.97 2.21
C GLU A 31 -8.11 -16.85 3.23
N VAL A 32 -9.19 -16.17 3.63
CA VAL A 32 -9.10 -15.12 4.65
C VAL A 32 -8.87 -15.78 6.03
N GLU A 33 -7.68 -15.56 6.59
CA GLU A 33 -7.22 -16.21 7.83
C GLU A 33 -7.78 -15.52 9.09
N GLY A 34 -8.06 -14.22 9.00
CA GLY A 34 -8.60 -13.42 10.09
C GLY A 34 -9.27 -12.15 9.59
N ASP A 35 -10.24 -11.67 10.35
CA ASP A 35 -10.93 -10.39 10.12
C ASP A 35 -10.82 -9.54 11.37
N LYS A 36 -10.33 -8.31 11.23
CA LYS A 36 -10.14 -7.36 12.34
C LYS A 36 -11.42 -6.60 12.69
N THR A 37 -12.48 -6.71 11.90
CA THR A 37 -13.73 -5.97 12.14
C THR A 37 -14.52 -6.51 13.34
N VAL A 38 -15.53 -5.72 13.74
CA VAL A 38 -16.65 -6.17 14.57
C VAL A 38 -17.90 -6.18 13.69
N TYR A 39 -18.57 -7.32 13.56
CA TYR A 39 -19.66 -7.46 12.60
C TYR A 39 -20.85 -6.53 12.92
N GLY A 40 -21.22 -5.70 11.93
CA GLY A 40 -22.22 -4.64 12.07
C GLY A 40 -21.64 -3.24 12.30
N ASP A 41 -20.33 -3.14 12.54
CA ASP A 41 -19.58 -1.90 12.77
C ASP A 41 -18.51 -1.62 11.70
N GLU A 42 -18.65 -2.26 10.54
CA GLU A 42 -17.80 -2.01 9.37
C GLU A 42 -17.91 -0.55 8.94
N VAL A 43 -16.78 0.09 8.66
CA VAL A 43 -16.79 1.47 8.16
C VAL A 43 -16.95 1.49 6.64
N LYS A 44 -17.94 2.24 6.15
CA LYS A 44 -18.15 2.52 4.73
C LYS A 44 -18.38 4.01 4.52
N PHE A 45 -17.78 4.55 3.47
CA PHE A 45 -17.97 5.93 3.03
C PHE A 45 -19.07 6.07 1.96
N GLY A 46 -19.83 7.15 2.01
CA GLY A 46 -20.87 7.51 1.03
C GLY A 46 -22.15 8.10 1.65
N GLY A 47 -23.05 8.58 0.79
CA GLY A 47 -24.32 9.16 1.22
C GLY A 47 -25.14 8.21 2.09
N GLY A 48 -25.47 8.64 3.31
CA GLY A 48 -26.22 7.82 4.27
C GLY A 48 -25.45 6.68 4.94
N LYS A 49 -24.13 6.54 4.71
CA LYS A 49 -23.32 5.44 5.26
C LYS A 49 -22.68 5.80 6.62
N VAL A 50 -21.60 5.10 6.99
CA VAL A 50 -21.06 5.06 8.35
C VAL A 50 -20.09 6.20 8.63
N ILE A 51 -19.13 6.46 7.74
CA ILE A 51 -18.14 7.54 7.92
C ILE A 51 -18.83 8.89 7.65
N ARG A 52 -19.46 9.42 8.70
CA ARG A 52 -20.13 10.71 8.76
C ARG A 52 -19.96 11.29 10.15
N ASP A 53 -20.07 12.61 10.23
CA ASP A 53 -19.93 13.38 11.47
C ASP A 53 -20.73 12.80 12.64
N GLY A 54 -20.04 12.52 13.75
CA GLY A 54 -20.62 11.95 14.97
C GLY A 54 -21.02 10.47 14.88
N MET A 55 -20.90 9.84 13.71
CA MET A 55 -21.15 8.40 13.50
C MET A 55 -19.82 7.66 13.49
N GLY A 56 -19.38 7.10 12.37
CA GLY A 56 -18.05 6.48 12.21
C GLY A 56 -16.90 7.48 12.09
N GLN A 57 -17.19 8.79 12.00
CA GLN A 57 -16.19 9.86 12.09
C GLN A 57 -16.27 10.52 13.48
N SER A 58 -15.16 10.51 14.20
CA SER A 58 -15.00 11.13 15.53
C SER A 58 -14.83 12.65 15.44
N GLN A 59 -14.97 13.33 16.59
CA GLN A 59 -14.69 14.76 16.77
C GLN A 59 -13.22 15.06 17.10
N ARG A 60 -12.38 14.02 17.21
CA ARG A 60 -10.97 14.19 17.59
C ARG A 60 -10.18 15.00 16.56
N LYS A 61 -9.16 15.70 17.06
CA LYS A 61 -8.29 16.55 16.24
C LYS A 61 -7.36 15.70 15.38
N SER A 62 -6.85 16.28 14.29
CA SER A 62 -5.90 15.62 13.38
C SER A 62 -4.69 14.99 14.10
N ALA A 63 -4.21 15.56 15.22
CA ALA A 63 -3.14 14.97 16.03
C ALA A 63 -3.45 13.55 16.55
N GLU A 64 -4.73 13.19 16.67
CA GLU A 64 -5.22 11.93 17.24
C GLU A 64 -5.89 11.02 16.20
N THR A 65 -6.04 11.47 14.95
CA THR A 65 -6.70 10.71 13.88
C THR A 65 -5.74 10.40 12.75
N VAL A 66 -6.10 9.47 11.87
CA VAL A 66 -5.34 9.20 10.64
C VAL A 66 -5.57 10.28 9.59
N ASP A 67 -4.63 10.44 8.67
CA ASP A 67 -4.77 11.34 7.52
C ASP A 67 -5.55 10.65 6.38
N VAL A 68 -5.33 9.35 6.20
CA VAL A 68 -6.07 8.52 5.24
C VAL A 68 -6.46 7.19 5.90
N VAL A 69 -7.65 6.69 5.60
CA VAL A 69 -8.09 5.34 5.94
C VAL A 69 -8.44 4.54 4.68
N ILE A 70 -7.90 3.34 4.55
CA ILE A 70 -8.33 2.36 3.54
C ILE A 70 -9.28 1.38 4.22
N THR A 71 -10.55 1.36 3.83
CA THR A 71 -11.57 0.56 4.53
C THR A 71 -11.72 -0.84 3.96
N ASN A 72 -11.92 -1.84 4.80
CA ASN A 72 -12.30 -3.21 4.43
C ASN A 72 -11.37 -3.92 3.42
N ALA A 73 -10.07 -3.62 3.43
CA ALA A 73 -9.13 -4.21 2.50
C ALA A 73 -8.86 -5.69 2.83
N LEU A 74 -8.72 -6.53 1.82
CA LEU A 74 -8.12 -7.86 1.96
C LEU A 74 -6.60 -7.72 1.79
N VAL A 75 -5.88 -7.70 2.91
CA VAL A 75 -4.43 -7.61 2.95
C VAL A 75 -3.83 -8.97 2.61
N VAL A 76 -2.92 -8.99 1.65
CA VAL A 76 -2.10 -10.15 1.31
C VAL A 76 -0.64 -9.74 1.48
N ASP A 77 0.02 -10.33 2.46
CA ASP A 77 1.42 -10.06 2.75
C ASP A 77 2.13 -11.32 3.29
N HIS A 78 3.45 -11.27 3.42
CA HIS A 78 4.27 -12.40 3.84
C HIS A 78 3.94 -12.92 5.25
N TRP A 79 3.30 -12.10 6.10
CA TRP A 79 2.92 -12.47 7.47
C TRP A 79 1.49 -13.01 7.59
N GLY A 80 0.66 -12.90 6.54
CA GLY A 80 -0.70 -13.44 6.56
C GLY A 80 -1.64 -12.84 5.51
N ILE A 81 -2.84 -13.43 5.43
CA ILE A 81 -3.94 -13.00 4.55
C ILE A 81 -5.14 -12.64 5.42
N ILE A 82 -5.35 -11.34 5.68
CA ILE A 82 -6.38 -10.87 6.62
C ILE A 82 -7.25 -9.77 6.03
N LYS A 83 -8.46 -9.63 6.56
CA LYS A 83 -9.31 -8.47 6.32
C LYS A 83 -9.11 -7.43 7.42
N ALA A 84 -8.84 -6.19 7.04
CA ALA A 84 -8.64 -5.10 7.99
C ALA A 84 -8.87 -3.71 7.36
N ASP A 85 -9.03 -2.71 8.20
CA ASP A 85 -8.85 -1.31 7.82
C ASP A 85 -7.38 -0.90 7.99
N ILE A 86 -6.89 0.00 7.12
CA ILE A 86 -5.50 0.50 7.15
C ILE A 86 -5.49 1.99 7.44
N GLY A 87 -4.77 2.38 8.48
CA GLY A 87 -4.57 3.78 8.85
C GLY A 87 -3.24 4.31 8.36
N ILE A 88 -3.24 5.47 7.70
CA ILE A 88 -2.04 6.18 7.24
C ILE A 88 -1.97 7.54 7.91
N LYS A 89 -0.79 7.87 8.46
CA LYS A 89 -0.51 9.16 9.08
C LYS A 89 0.90 9.61 8.77
N ASN A 90 1.08 10.87 8.37
CA ASN A 90 2.37 11.46 7.99
C ASN A 90 3.14 10.59 6.97
N GLY A 91 2.45 10.07 5.97
CA GLY A 91 3.03 9.22 4.92
C GLY A 91 3.48 7.82 5.38
N ARG A 92 3.05 7.36 6.57
CA ARG A 92 3.40 6.04 7.12
C ARG A 92 2.16 5.26 7.53
N ILE A 93 2.24 3.93 7.42
CA ILE A 93 1.23 3.03 7.99
C ILE A 93 1.31 3.14 9.51
N THR A 94 0.21 3.52 10.16
CA THR A 94 0.12 3.68 11.62
C THR A 94 -0.77 2.64 12.29
N GLY A 95 -1.55 1.88 11.52
CA GLY A 95 -2.41 0.83 12.06
C GLY A 95 -2.95 -0.09 10.97
N ILE A 96 -3.13 -1.36 11.34
CA ILE A 96 -3.81 -2.42 10.58
C ILE A 96 -4.78 -3.07 11.57
N GLY A 97 -6.07 -2.76 11.45
CA GLY A 97 -7.02 -3.03 12.53
C GLY A 97 -8.45 -2.67 12.18
N LYS A 98 -9.17 -2.08 13.14
CA LYS A 98 -10.55 -1.63 13.00
C LYS A 98 -10.61 -0.10 13.10
N ALA A 99 -10.97 0.53 12.00
CA ALA A 99 -11.14 1.96 11.94
C ALA A 99 -12.52 2.43 12.37
N GLY A 100 -12.63 3.67 12.81
CA GLY A 100 -13.92 4.32 13.04
C GLY A 100 -13.88 5.37 14.15
N ASN A 101 -15.01 5.50 14.84
CA ASN A 101 -15.18 6.44 15.94
C ASN A 101 -15.28 5.69 17.29
N PRO A 102 -14.30 5.85 18.21
CA PRO A 102 -14.33 5.19 19.50
C PRO A 102 -15.47 5.67 20.41
N ASP A 103 -16.10 6.81 20.11
CA ASP A 103 -17.20 7.35 20.92
C ASP A 103 -18.52 6.58 20.70
N THR A 104 -18.64 5.87 19.57
CA THR A 104 -19.88 5.21 19.15
C THR A 104 -19.70 3.74 18.73
N GLN A 105 -18.47 3.31 18.45
CA GLN A 105 -18.18 1.97 17.94
C GLN A 105 -17.20 1.21 18.84
N PRO A 106 -17.41 -0.10 19.06
CA PRO A 106 -16.50 -0.94 19.83
C PRO A 106 -15.22 -1.25 19.05
N GLY A 107 -14.13 -1.54 19.79
CA GLY A 107 -12.91 -2.14 19.23
C GLY A 107 -12.10 -1.24 18.29
N VAL A 108 -12.35 0.07 18.26
CA VAL A 108 -11.64 1.02 17.39
C VAL A 108 -10.20 1.21 17.86
N ASP A 109 -9.24 0.87 17.00
CA ASP A 109 -7.81 1.12 17.18
C ASP A 109 -7.24 2.14 16.16
N ILE A 110 -8.00 2.44 15.09
CA ILE A 110 -7.66 3.46 14.08
C ILE A 110 -8.74 4.55 14.08
N VAL A 111 -8.45 5.71 14.66
CA VAL A 111 -9.45 6.79 14.78
C VAL A 111 -9.59 7.57 13.48
N VAL A 112 -10.81 7.64 12.96
CA VAL A 112 -11.20 8.47 11.81
C VAL A 112 -11.76 9.80 12.32
N GLY A 113 -11.29 10.92 11.79
CA GLY A 113 -11.71 12.26 12.19
C GLY A 113 -12.01 13.18 11.02
N PRO A 114 -12.26 14.47 11.27
CA PRO A 114 -12.65 15.42 10.22
C PRO A 114 -11.57 15.67 9.15
N GLY A 115 -10.31 15.37 9.47
CA GLY A 115 -9.18 15.48 8.54
C GLY A 115 -8.77 14.18 7.86
N SER A 116 -9.54 13.10 8.03
CA SER A 116 -9.24 11.79 7.46
C SER A 116 -9.89 11.64 6.08
N GLU A 117 -9.09 11.41 5.04
CA GLU A 117 -9.57 10.97 3.72
C GLU A 117 -9.91 9.47 3.72
N ALA A 118 -10.86 9.04 2.89
CA ALA A 118 -11.32 7.66 2.81
C ALA A 118 -11.07 7.05 1.42
N ILE A 119 -10.41 5.89 1.40
CA ILE A 119 -10.25 5.03 0.22
C ILE A 119 -11.03 3.73 0.47
N ALA A 120 -11.96 3.39 -0.43
CA ALA A 120 -12.75 2.17 -0.32
C ALA A 120 -11.95 0.95 -0.79
N GLY A 121 -11.58 0.06 0.13
CA GLY A 121 -10.86 -1.20 -0.15
C GLY A 121 -11.78 -2.43 -0.15
N GLU A 122 -13.08 -2.30 0.14
CA GLU A 122 -14.02 -3.42 0.09
C GLU A 122 -14.00 -4.13 -1.28
N GLY A 123 -13.72 -5.44 -1.28
CA GLY A 123 -13.61 -6.25 -2.49
C GLY A 123 -12.30 -6.10 -3.26
N GLN A 124 -11.34 -5.32 -2.74
CA GLN A 124 -10.00 -5.17 -3.30
C GLN A 124 -8.97 -5.95 -2.48
N ILE A 125 -7.91 -6.39 -3.15
CA ILE A 125 -6.70 -6.92 -2.51
C ILE A 125 -5.69 -5.78 -2.34
N LEU A 126 -5.08 -5.68 -1.16
CA LEU A 126 -4.03 -4.73 -0.84
C LEU A 126 -2.72 -5.47 -0.54
N THR A 127 -1.65 -5.08 -1.22
CA THR A 127 -0.29 -5.60 -1.02
C THR A 127 0.68 -4.46 -0.75
N ALA A 128 1.88 -4.78 -0.27
CA ALA A 128 3.00 -3.85 -0.37
C ALA A 128 3.34 -3.58 -1.84
N GLY A 129 4.00 -2.45 -2.11
CA GLY A 129 4.55 -2.15 -3.43
C GLY A 129 5.77 -3.01 -3.73
N GLY A 130 5.95 -3.40 -4.98
CA GLY A 130 7.10 -4.19 -5.43
C GLY A 130 8.43 -3.45 -5.27
N ILE A 131 9.49 -4.22 -5.04
CA ILE A 131 10.88 -3.75 -5.01
C ILE A 131 11.65 -4.50 -6.09
N ASP A 132 12.05 -3.80 -7.15
CA ASP A 132 12.93 -4.37 -8.18
C ASP A 132 14.38 -4.00 -7.88
N ALA A 133 15.24 -5.00 -7.72
CA ALA A 133 16.63 -4.83 -7.34
C ALA A 133 17.63 -5.03 -8.49
N HIS A 134 17.16 -5.11 -9.74
CA HIS A 134 18.02 -5.31 -10.92
C HIS A 134 17.65 -4.35 -12.06
N ILE A 135 17.62 -3.06 -11.75
CA ILE A 135 17.30 -2.04 -12.76
C ILE A 135 18.56 -1.56 -13.49
N HIS A 136 18.55 -1.68 -14.81
CA HIS A 136 19.44 -0.90 -15.66
C HIS A 136 18.78 0.45 -15.94
N MET A 137 19.39 1.55 -15.48
CA MET A 137 18.85 2.92 -15.64
C MET A 137 19.12 3.45 -17.06
N ILE A 138 18.53 2.78 -18.06
CA ILE A 138 18.73 3.05 -19.48
C ILE A 138 17.92 4.27 -19.91
N CYS A 139 16.68 4.38 -19.43
CA CYS A 139 15.81 5.51 -19.75
C CYS A 139 14.78 5.77 -18.64
N PRO A 140 14.33 7.02 -18.45
CA PRO A 140 13.39 7.37 -17.38
C PRO A 140 11.98 6.77 -17.59
N GLN A 141 11.61 6.40 -18.81
CA GLN A 141 10.29 5.81 -19.11
C GLN A 141 10.06 4.48 -18.37
N GLN A 142 11.12 3.77 -17.98
CA GLN A 142 11.02 2.54 -17.18
C GLN A 142 10.30 2.78 -15.84
N VAL A 143 10.32 4.00 -15.31
CA VAL A 143 9.63 4.35 -14.06
C VAL A 143 8.12 4.24 -14.20
N ASP A 144 7.56 4.70 -15.32
CA ASP A 144 6.13 4.62 -15.57
C ASP A 144 5.69 3.15 -15.71
N ASP A 145 6.45 2.36 -16.46
CA ASP A 145 6.18 0.92 -16.62
C ASP A 145 6.28 0.18 -15.28
N ALA A 146 7.28 0.50 -14.46
CA ALA A 146 7.45 -0.06 -13.12
C ALA A 146 6.24 0.26 -12.22
N LEU A 147 5.85 1.54 -12.14
CA LEU A 147 4.69 1.97 -11.34
C LEU A 147 3.39 1.32 -11.77
N MET A 148 3.14 1.25 -13.09
CA MET A 148 1.91 0.64 -13.63
C MET A 148 1.85 -0.88 -13.39
N SER A 149 2.99 -1.53 -13.15
CA SER A 149 3.07 -2.93 -12.73
C SER A 149 3.01 -3.13 -11.21
N GLY A 150 2.97 -2.05 -10.43
CA GLY A 150 2.93 -2.08 -8.96
C GLY A 150 4.30 -2.05 -8.26
N VAL A 151 5.39 -1.79 -8.99
CA VAL A 151 6.72 -1.56 -8.41
C VAL A 151 6.84 -0.12 -7.94
N THR A 152 7.25 0.08 -6.69
CA THR A 152 7.37 1.42 -6.07
C THR A 152 8.80 1.78 -5.68
N THR A 153 9.71 0.80 -5.73
CA THR A 153 11.12 0.95 -5.40
C THR A 153 11.99 0.26 -6.45
N MET A 154 13.00 0.97 -6.94
CA MET A 154 13.89 0.55 -8.01
C MET A 154 15.35 0.69 -7.56
N LEU A 155 16.07 -0.42 -7.47
CA LEU A 155 17.50 -0.46 -7.13
C LEU A 155 18.29 -0.96 -8.33
N GLY A 156 19.39 -0.28 -8.65
CA GLY A 156 20.14 -0.59 -9.85
C GLY A 156 21.19 0.46 -10.18
N GLY A 157 21.54 0.61 -11.44
CA GLY A 157 22.52 1.63 -11.83
C GLY A 157 22.56 1.88 -13.33
N GLY A 158 23.15 3.00 -13.71
CA GLY A 158 23.25 3.43 -15.09
C GLY A 158 23.35 4.93 -15.24
N THR A 159 23.57 5.38 -16.48
CA THR A 159 23.72 6.79 -16.85
C THR A 159 22.99 7.10 -18.16
N GLY A 160 21.85 6.44 -18.40
CA GLY A 160 21.13 6.50 -19.67
C GLY A 160 21.60 5.45 -20.69
N PRO A 161 21.37 5.64 -22.00
CA PRO A 161 21.56 4.63 -23.03
C PRO A 161 23.03 4.44 -23.46
N ALA A 162 23.97 4.51 -22.50
CA ALA A 162 25.38 4.25 -22.71
C ALA A 162 25.66 2.75 -22.77
N THR A 163 26.66 2.32 -23.55
CA THR A 163 27.05 0.91 -23.69
C THR A 163 27.30 0.22 -22.34
N GLY A 164 27.89 0.94 -21.38
CA GLY A 164 28.11 0.42 -20.03
C GLY A 164 26.81 0.13 -19.28
N THR A 165 25.84 1.03 -19.35
CA THR A 165 24.51 0.86 -18.72
C THR A 165 23.69 -0.23 -19.40
N ASN A 166 23.77 -0.34 -20.72
CA ASN A 166 23.10 -1.41 -21.46
C ASN A 166 23.61 -2.82 -21.07
N ALA A 167 24.80 -2.91 -20.48
CA ALA A 167 25.42 -4.16 -20.06
C ALA A 167 25.44 -4.38 -18.53
N THR A 168 25.47 -3.30 -17.73
CA THR A 168 25.71 -3.37 -16.28
C THR A 168 24.84 -2.40 -15.52
N THR A 169 24.36 -2.81 -14.33
CA THR A 169 23.64 -1.95 -13.38
C THR A 169 24.58 -1.06 -12.58
N CYS A 170 25.43 -0.29 -13.26
CA CYS A 170 26.47 0.51 -12.62
C CYS A 170 26.37 2.00 -12.97
N THR A 171 26.19 2.83 -11.94
CA THR A 171 26.39 4.28 -12.01
C THR A 171 27.83 4.59 -11.63
N ALA A 172 28.72 4.65 -12.63
CA ALA A 172 30.16 4.60 -12.39
C ALA A 172 30.76 5.93 -11.92
N GLY A 173 31.21 5.99 -10.66
CA GLY A 173 32.01 7.08 -10.10
C GLY A 173 31.19 8.27 -9.56
N PRO A 174 31.80 9.14 -8.73
CA PRO A 174 31.07 10.15 -7.96
C PRO A 174 30.27 11.15 -8.79
N TRP A 175 30.82 11.61 -9.92
CA TRP A 175 30.14 12.59 -10.77
C TRP A 175 28.84 12.03 -11.37
N ASN A 176 28.88 10.80 -11.90
CA ASN A 176 27.70 10.14 -12.47
C ASN A 176 26.65 9.85 -11.39
N ILE A 177 27.08 9.39 -10.21
CA ILE A 177 26.17 9.16 -9.08
C ILE A 177 25.45 10.45 -8.71
N HIS A 178 26.18 11.56 -8.57
CA HIS A 178 25.59 12.84 -8.21
C HIS A 178 24.60 13.35 -9.27
N ARG A 179 24.91 13.24 -10.57
CA ARG A 179 23.97 13.60 -11.65
C ARG A 179 22.71 12.74 -11.65
N MET A 180 22.83 11.45 -11.36
CA MET A 180 21.69 10.54 -11.28
C MET A 180 20.83 10.77 -10.04
N LEU A 181 21.44 11.18 -8.91
CA LEU A 181 20.68 11.58 -7.72
C LEU A 181 19.87 12.86 -7.95
N GLU A 182 20.42 13.86 -8.64
CA GLU A 182 19.65 15.05 -9.02
C GLU A 182 18.49 14.70 -9.97
N ALA A 183 18.72 13.81 -10.95
CA ALA A 183 17.66 13.36 -11.84
C ALA A 183 16.56 12.54 -11.13
N ALA A 184 16.90 11.89 -9.99
CA ALA A 184 15.95 11.08 -9.22
C ALA A 184 14.89 11.91 -8.50
N ASP A 185 15.15 13.19 -8.18
CA ASP A 185 14.22 14.06 -7.45
C ASP A 185 12.90 14.32 -8.20
N GLU A 186 12.88 14.12 -9.53
CA GLU A 186 11.69 14.31 -10.37
C GLU A 186 10.84 13.04 -10.52
N LEU A 187 11.26 11.91 -9.94
CA LEU A 187 10.66 10.60 -10.20
C LEU A 187 9.78 10.12 -9.03
N PRO A 188 8.53 9.67 -9.28
CA PRO A 188 7.61 9.24 -8.23
C PRO A 188 7.87 7.80 -7.73
N VAL A 189 9.13 7.42 -7.57
CA VAL A 189 9.57 6.11 -7.05
C VAL A 189 10.74 6.26 -6.09
N ASN A 190 10.90 5.31 -5.17
CA ASN A 190 12.12 5.23 -4.38
C ASN A 190 13.26 4.69 -5.25
N LEU A 191 14.42 5.35 -5.25
CA LEU A 191 15.58 4.97 -6.07
C LEU A 191 16.82 4.68 -5.22
N GLY A 192 17.53 3.62 -5.59
CA GLY A 192 18.85 3.28 -5.03
C GLY A 192 19.86 3.00 -6.14
N LEU A 193 21.03 3.63 -6.07
CA LEU A 193 22.07 3.52 -7.10
C LEU A 193 23.23 2.61 -6.66
N LEU A 194 23.69 1.78 -7.59
CA LEU A 194 24.82 0.87 -7.44
C LEU A 194 26.04 1.43 -8.17
N GLY A 195 27.16 1.51 -7.46
CA GLY A 195 28.45 1.87 -8.05
C GLY A 195 29.05 0.74 -8.89
N LYS A 196 30.17 1.03 -9.56
CA LYS A 196 30.97 0.00 -10.24
C LYS A 196 31.91 -0.67 -9.23
N GLY A 197 31.64 -1.93 -8.90
CA GLY A 197 32.46 -2.70 -7.94
C GLY A 197 33.71 -3.36 -8.55
N ASN A 198 33.86 -3.33 -9.88
CA ASN A 198 35.01 -3.94 -10.56
C ASN A 198 36.28 -3.08 -10.39
N ALA A 199 36.96 -3.28 -9.27
CA ALA A 199 38.25 -2.70 -8.94
C ALA A 199 39.07 -3.67 -8.09
N SER A 200 40.40 -3.57 -8.13
CA SER A 200 41.31 -4.41 -7.32
C SER A 200 41.87 -3.69 -6.09
N LEU A 201 41.56 -2.40 -5.93
CA LEU A 201 41.99 -1.57 -4.82
C LEU A 201 40.75 -0.88 -4.21
N PRO A 202 40.71 -0.71 -2.88
CA PRO A 202 39.62 0.01 -2.20
C PRO A 202 39.76 1.54 -2.29
N GLU A 203 40.97 2.03 -2.60
CA GLU A 203 41.31 3.45 -2.80
C GLU A 203 41.39 3.81 -4.29
#